data_AF-A0AA35PJ84-F1
#
_entry.id   AF-A0AA35PJ84-F1
#
_cell.length_a   1.000
_cell.length_b   1.000
_cell.length_c   1.000
_cell.angle_alpha   90.00
_cell.angle_beta   90.00
_cell.angle_gamma   90.00
#
_symmetry.space_group_name_H-M   'P 1'
#
loop_
_entity.id
_entity.type
_entity.pdbx_description
1 polymer ?
#
loop_
_entity_poly.entity_id
_entity_poly.type
_entity_poly.pdbx_seq_one_letter_code
_entity_poly.pdbx_strand_id
1 'polypeptide(L)'
;METDLEVIIKDTSLVLTPSHIKAYMLMTLQGLEYLHEHWILHRDLKPNNLLLDENGVLKLADFGLAKSFGSPNRVYTHQVVTRWYRAPELLFGARMYGVGVDMWAVGCILAELLLRVPFLPGDSDLDQLTKIFETLGTPTEEQWPGMTNLPDYVTFKSFPGMPLHHIFSAAGDDLLELLQGLFTFNPSTRVTATQALKQKYFSNRPAPTPGSQLPRPNCPAEVLKEQQNPAPNLKRKRLDGIDQGLPKKLVF
;
A
#
# COMPACT_ATOMS: atom_id res chain seq x y z
N MET A 1 0.95 -14.84 -8.54
CA MET A 1 1.18 -13.38 -8.56
C MET A 1 2.66 -13.21 -8.77
N GLU A 2 3.07 -12.45 -9.78
CA GLU A 2 4.47 -12.39 -10.25
C GLU A 2 5.29 -11.33 -9.52
N THR A 3 4.65 -10.23 -9.14
CA THR A 3 5.29 -9.09 -8.48
C THR A 3 4.27 -8.34 -7.64
N ASP A 4 4.75 -7.36 -6.89
CA ASP A 4 3.94 -6.35 -6.23
C ASP A 4 4.27 -4.94 -6.75
N LEU A 5 3.48 -3.97 -6.32
CA LEU A 5 3.63 -2.58 -6.73
C LEU A 5 4.88 -1.92 -6.10
N GLU A 6 5.39 -2.43 -4.98
CA GLU A 6 6.62 -1.92 -4.36
C GLU A 6 7.82 -2.15 -5.28
N VAL A 7 7.94 -3.35 -5.86
CA VAL A 7 8.99 -3.68 -6.84
C VAL A 7 8.88 -2.77 -8.06
N ILE A 8 7.66 -2.55 -8.57
CA ILE A 8 7.41 -1.65 -9.71
C ILE A 8 7.77 -0.20 -9.38
N ILE A 9 7.53 0.26 -8.14
CA ILE A 9 7.88 1.59 -7.66
C ILE A 9 9.40 1.77 -7.55
N LYS A 10 10.10 0.77 -7.01
CA LYS A 10 11.55 0.82 -6.78
C LYS A 10 12.38 0.63 -8.05
N ASP A 11 11.88 -0.06 -9.06
CA ASP A 11 12.59 -0.26 -10.32
C ASP A 11 12.62 1.02 -11.17
N THR A 12 13.66 1.82 -11.01
CA THR A 12 13.85 3.09 -11.75
C THR A 12 14.11 2.90 -13.24
N SER A 13 14.35 1.65 -13.71
CA SER A 13 14.44 1.36 -15.14
C SER A 13 13.07 1.34 -15.83
N LEU A 14 11.98 1.14 -15.06
CA LEU A 14 10.62 1.20 -15.55
C LEU A 14 10.10 2.64 -15.55
N VAL A 15 9.61 3.08 -16.71
CA VAL A 15 8.96 4.38 -16.86
C VAL A 15 7.46 4.24 -16.55
N LEU A 16 7.01 4.90 -15.48
CA LEU A 16 5.58 5.04 -15.18
C LEU A 16 4.99 6.28 -15.86
N THR A 17 4.08 6.05 -16.79
CA THR A 17 3.30 7.11 -17.43
C THR A 17 2.06 7.43 -16.59
N PRO A 18 1.42 8.60 -16.78
CA PRO A 18 0.15 8.90 -16.12
C PRO A 18 -0.94 7.85 -16.35
N SER A 19 -0.95 7.19 -17.52
CA SER A 19 -1.87 6.09 -17.82
C SER A 19 -1.58 4.81 -17.03
N HIS A 20 -0.30 4.51 -16.73
CA HIS A 20 0.08 3.39 -15.86
C HIS A 20 -0.41 3.64 -14.44
N ILE A 21 -0.11 4.82 -13.88
CA ILE A 21 -0.54 5.22 -12.53
C ILE A 21 -2.07 5.17 -12.42
N LYS A 22 -2.78 5.73 -13.41
CA LYS A 22 -4.25 5.70 -13.45
C LYS A 22 -4.81 4.27 -13.43
N ALA A 23 -4.19 3.33 -14.13
CA ALA A 23 -4.62 1.92 -14.12
C ALA A 23 -4.44 1.27 -12.74
N TYR A 24 -3.28 1.46 -12.09
CA TYR A 24 -3.05 0.94 -10.73
C TYR A 24 -4.04 1.51 -9.73
N MET A 25 -4.27 2.83 -9.77
CA MET A 25 -5.23 3.49 -8.87
C MET A 25 -6.66 3.03 -9.12
N LEU A 26 -7.05 2.85 -10.38
CA LEU A 26 -8.39 2.39 -10.74
C LEU A 26 -8.66 0.99 -10.16
N MET A 27 -7.75 0.04 -10.38
CA MET A 27 -7.89 -1.32 -9.85
C MET A 27 -7.85 -1.37 -8.31
N THR A 28 -6.98 -0.54 -7.70
CA THR A 28 -6.89 -0.44 -6.23
C THR A 28 -8.20 0.06 -5.64
N LEU A 29 -8.76 1.14 -6.19
CA LEU A 29 -10.01 1.72 -5.72
C LEU A 29 -11.21 0.82 -5.97
N GLN A 30 -11.28 0.11 -7.10
CA GLN A 30 -12.33 -0.88 -7.37
C GLN A 30 -12.28 -2.04 -6.37
N GLY A 31 -11.08 -2.53 -6.06
CA GLY A 31 -10.90 -3.55 -5.02
C GLY A 31 -11.37 -3.06 -3.65
N LEU A 32 -11.05 -1.81 -3.30
CA LEU A 32 -11.47 -1.23 -2.02
C LEU A 32 -12.94 -0.90 -1.94
N GLU A 33 -13.54 -0.40 -3.02
CA GLU A 33 -14.98 -0.19 -3.10
C GLU A 33 -15.72 -1.50 -2.78
N TYR A 34 -15.32 -2.60 -3.42
CA TYR A 34 -15.88 -3.92 -3.14
C TYR A 34 -15.73 -4.30 -1.65
N LEU A 35 -14.54 -4.13 -1.05
CA LEU A 35 -14.35 -4.43 0.37
C LEU A 35 -15.23 -3.56 1.28
N HIS A 36 -15.28 -2.26 1.01
CA HIS A 36 -16.01 -1.28 1.81
C HIS A 36 -17.52 -1.51 1.73
N GLU A 37 -18.06 -1.89 0.57
CA GLU A 37 -19.47 -2.32 0.40
C GLU A 37 -19.80 -3.58 1.21
N HIS A 38 -18.83 -4.47 1.39
CA HIS A 38 -18.97 -5.68 2.21
C HIS A 38 -18.58 -5.47 3.67
N TRP A 39 -18.51 -4.21 4.11
CA TRP A 39 -18.21 -3.82 5.48
C TRP A 39 -16.80 -4.22 5.95
N ILE A 40 -15.85 -4.42 5.04
CA ILE A 40 -14.47 -4.86 5.35
C ILE A 40 -13.52 -3.67 5.18
N LEU A 41 -12.71 -3.39 6.21
CA LEU A 41 -11.55 -2.49 6.11
C LEU A 41 -10.28 -3.31 5.90
N HIS A 42 -9.40 -2.84 5.01
CA HIS A 42 -8.12 -3.50 4.74
C HIS A 42 -7.10 -3.25 5.86
N ARG A 43 -6.94 -1.99 6.28
CA ARG A 43 -6.10 -1.51 7.41
C ARG A 43 -4.58 -1.65 7.26
N ASP A 44 -4.10 -2.39 6.27
CA ASP A 44 -2.67 -2.53 5.97
C ASP A 44 -2.37 -2.32 4.48
N LEU A 45 -2.92 -1.26 3.90
CA LEU A 45 -2.61 -0.92 2.51
C LEU A 45 -1.21 -0.30 2.42
N LYS A 46 -0.41 -0.88 1.53
CA LYS A 46 0.93 -0.46 1.17
C LYS A 46 1.30 -1.13 -0.17
N PRO A 47 2.29 -0.61 -0.93
CA PRO A 47 2.57 -1.10 -2.28
C PRO A 47 2.85 -2.61 -2.38
N ASN A 48 3.51 -3.22 -1.39
CA ASN A 48 3.78 -4.66 -1.41
C ASN A 48 2.56 -5.55 -1.13
N ASN A 49 1.46 -4.96 -0.63
CA ASN A 49 0.16 -5.62 -0.49
C ASN A 49 -0.73 -5.41 -1.73
N LEU A 50 -0.23 -4.72 -2.77
CA LEU A 50 -0.88 -4.59 -4.07
C LEU A 50 -0.15 -5.48 -5.08
N LEU A 51 -0.65 -6.70 -5.22
CA LEU A 51 -0.02 -7.73 -6.03
C LEU A 51 -0.49 -7.67 -7.49
N LEU A 52 0.38 -7.99 -8.43
CA LEU A 52 0.07 -8.06 -9.85
C LEU A 52 0.26 -9.48 -10.39
N ASP A 53 -0.65 -9.91 -11.25
CA ASP A 53 -0.53 -11.16 -11.99
C ASP A 53 0.07 -10.97 -13.40
N GLU A 54 0.26 -12.09 -14.10
CA GLU A 54 0.76 -12.19 -15.48
C GLU A 54 -0.05 -11.40 -16.50
N ASN A 55 -1.29 -11.01 -16.18
CA ASN A 55 -2.15 -10.22 -17.07
C ASN A 55 -2.18 -8.74 -16.68
N GLY A 56 -1.39 -8.34 -15.69
CA GLY A 56 -1.38 -6.99 -15.14
C GLY A 56 -2.64 -6.66 -14.34
N VAL A 57 -3.34 -7.66 -13.83
CA VAL A 57 -4.49 -7.44 -12.92
C VAL A 57 -3.95 -7.25 -11.51
N LEU A 58 -4.22 -6.09 -10.94
CA LEU A 58 -3.88 -5.76 -9.57
C LEU A 58 -4.90 -6.37 -8.61
N LYS A 59 -4.42 -7.00 -7.54
CA LYS A 59 -5.23 -7.61 -6.48
C LYS A 59 -4.72 -7.16 -5.12
N LEU A 60 -5.66 -6.80 -4.24
CA LEU A 60 -5.38 -6.52 -2.84
C LEU A 60 -5.00 -7.83 -2.12
N ALA A 61 -3.98 -7.78 -1.28
CA ALA A 61 -3.47 -8.93 -0.55
C ALA A 61 -3.16 -8.58 0.91
N ASP A 62 -2.87 -9.62 1.69
CA ASP A 62 -2.61 -9.54 3.13
C ASP A 62 -3.77 -8.91 3.93
N PHE A 63 -4.83 -9.70 4.04
CA PHE A 63 -5.98 -9.42 4.91
C PHE A 63 -5.71 -9.79 6.39
N GLY A 64 -4.44 -10.02 6.79
CA GLY A 64 -4.09 -10.44 8.15
C GLY A 64 -4.52 -9.45 9.24
N LEU A 65 -4.71 -8.18 8.86
CA LEU A 65 -5.21 -7.10 9.71
C LEU A 65 -6.63 -6.63 9.35
N ALA A 66 -7.23 -7.24 8.32
CA ALA A 66 -8.55 -6.86 7.82
C ALA A 66 -9.64 -7.16 8.85
N LYS A 67 -10.69 -6.34 8.88
CA LYS A 67 -11.78 -6.49 9.84
C LYS A 67 -13.10 -5.96 9.31
N SER A 68 -14.20 -6.59 9.73
CA SER A 68 -15.54 -6.02 9.62
C SER A 68 -15.66 -4.73 10.47
N PHE A 69 -15.98 -3.59 9.87
CA PHE A 69 -16.29 -2.37 10.62
C PHE A 69 -17.75 -2.38 11.12
N GLY A 70 -18.02 -1.72 12.26
CA GLY A 70 -19.36 -1.65 12.88
C GLY A 70 -19.54 -2.42 14.20
N SER A 71 -18.51 -3.12 14.70
CA SER A 71 -18.55 -3.75 16.04
C SER A 71 -17.69 -2.96 17.05
N PRO A 72 -18.28 -2.43 18.15
CA PRO A 72 -17.66 -1.41 19.01
C PRO A 72 -16.53 -1.91 19.94
N ASN A 73 -16.23 -3.21 19.97
CA ASN A 73 -15.33 -3.76 20.98
C ASN A 73 -14.09 -4.42 20.36
N ARG A 74 -12.93 -3.75 20.38
CA ARG A 74 -11.59 -4.33 20.69
C ARG A 74 -10.44 -3.35 20.44
N VAL A 75 -9.51 -3.30 21.39
CA VAL A 75 -8.24 -2.53 21.37
C VAL A 75 -7.16 -3.32 20.63
N TYR A 76 -6.31 -2.67 19.83
CA TYR A 76 -5.25 -3.31 19.02
C TYR A 76 -3.85 -3.02 19.56
N THR A 77 -2.88 -3.88 19.21
CA THR A 77 -1.45 -3.71 19.47
C THR A 77 -0.80 -2.89 18.36
N HIS A 78 -0.10 -1.80 18.72
CA HIS A 78 0.39 -0.76 17.79
C HIS A 78 1.77 -1.01 17.16
N GLN A 79 2.45 -2.11 17.50
CA GLN A 79 3.89 -2.25 17.23
C GLN A 79 4.18 -3.32 16.17
N VAL A 80 5.07 -2.96 15.23
CA VAL A 80 5.70 -3.78 14.16
C VAL A 80 4.99 -3.86 12.78
N VAL A 81 4.55 -2.72 12.22
CA VAL A 81 4.20 -2.60 10.78
C VAL A 81 4.67 -1.24 10.24
N THR A 82 5.01 -1.16 8.95
CA THR A 82 5.35 0.09 8.24
C THR A 82 4.29 1.18 8.47
N ARG A 83 4.68 2.30 9.10
CA ARG A 83 3.77 3.37 9.52
C ARG A 83 3.49 4.42 8.45
N TRP A 84 4.24 4.39 7.35
CA TRP A 84 4.27 5.43 6.32
C TRP A 84 2.93 5.70 5.64
N TYR A 85 2.02 4.71 5.70
CA TYR A 85 0.68 4.78 5.11
C TYR A 85 -0.44 4.95 6.17
N ARG A 86 -0.10 5.10 7.46
CA ARG A 86 -1.09 5.27 8.52
C ARG A 86 -1.71 6.66 8.45
N ALA A 87 -3.04 6.69 8.55
CA ALA A 87 -3.82 7.91 8.64
C ALA A 87 -3.58 8.65 9.98
N PRO A 88 -3.68 10.00 10.01
CA PRO A 88 -3.40 10.80 11.21
C PRO A 88 -4.30 10.44 12.39
N GLU A 89 -5.56 10.04 12.15
CA GLU A 89 -6.45 9.59 13.22
C GLU A 89 -5.96 8.32 13.92
N LEU A 90 -5.31 7.39 13.19
CA LEU A 90 -4.73 6.19 13.78
C LEU A 90 -3.47 6.51 14.59
N LEU A 91 -2.68 7.49 14.13
CA LEU A 91 -1.47 7.96 14.83
C LEU A 91 -1.83 8.70 16.13
N PHE A 92 -2.99 9.38 16.16
CA PHE A 92 -3.58 9.97 17.37
C PHE A 92 -4.38 8.98 18.22
N GLY A 93 -4.29 7.68 17.95
CA GLY A 93 -4.89 6.65 18.81
C GLY A 93 -6.40 6.53 18.69
N ALA A 94 -7.02 6.99 17.59
CA ALA A 94 -8.45 6.84 17.37
C ALA A 94 -8.88 5.36 17.51
N ARG A 95 -9.85 5.11 18.39
CA ARG A 95 -10.40 3.76 18.63
C ARG A 95 -11.56 3.42 17.71
N MET A 96 -12.18 4.45 17.13
CA MET A 96 -13.25 4.35 16.15
C MET A 96 -12.76 5.00 14.86
N TYR A 97 -12.75 4.23 13.79
CA TYR A 97 -12.31 4.66 12.47
C TYR A 97 -13.07 3.88 11.40
N GLY A 98 -13.16 4.46 10.21
CA GLY A 98 -13.90 3.89 9.08
C GLY A 98 -13.04 3.76 7.84
N VAL A 99 -13.69 3.79 6.67
CA VAL A 99 -13.04 3.65 5.35
C VAL A 99 -11.93 4.66 5.10
N GLY A 100 -11.97 5.83 5.78
CA GLY A 100 -10.97 6.88 5.65
C GLY A 100 -9.53 6.40 5.87
N VAL A 101 -9.31 5.40 6.72
CA VAL A 101 -7.94 4.88 6.98
C VAL A 101 -7.33 4.23 5.75
N ASP A 102 -8.13 3.48 4.99
CA ASP A 102 -7.70 2.87 3.74
C ASP A 102 -7.51 3.94 2.67
N MET A 103 -8.41 4.93 2.62
CA MET A 103 -8.36 6.02 1.64
C MET A 103 -7.14 6.93 1.82
N TRP A 104 -6.68 7.14 3.06
CA TRP A 104 -5.42 7.83 3.32
C TRP A 104 -4.22 7.04 2.78
N ALA A 105 -4.18 5.73 3.05
CA ALA A 105 -3.12 4.86 2.56
C ALA A 105 -3.08 4.83 1.01
N VAL A 106 -4.23 4.84 0.35
CA VAL A 106 -4.35 5.01 -1.11
C VAL A 106 -3.72 6.33 -1.58
N GLY A 107 -3.95 7.42 -0.85
CA GLY A 107 -3.28 8.71 -1.11
C GLY A 107 -1.75 8.61 -1.02
N CYS A 108 -1.24 7.96 0.02
CA CYS A 108 0.20 7.72 0.18
C CYS A 108 0.78 6.85 -0.94
N ILE A 109 0.07 5.80 -1.37
CA ILE A 109 0.48 4.92 -2.48
C ILE A 109 0.51 5.70 -3.81
N LEU A 110 -0.50 6.53 -4.07
CA LEU A 110 -0.54 7.40 -5.24
C LEU A 110 0.62 8.41 -5.25
N ALA A 111 0.88 9.04 -4.10
CA ALA A 111 2.01 9.94 -3.94
C ALA A 111 3.35 9.22 -4.22
N GLU A 112 3.52 8.01 -3.71
CA GLU A 112 4.71 7.20 -3.94
C GLU A 112 4.86 6.73 -5.40
N LEU A 113 3.75 6.43 -6.10
CA LEU A 113 3.77 6.16 -7.54
C LEU A 113 4.27 7.35 -8.35
N LEU A 114 3.91 8.57 -7.93
CA LEU A 114 4.31 9.82 -8.59
C LEU A 114 5.77 10.20 -8.27
N LEU A 115 6.19 10.01 -7.02
CA LEU A 115 7.50 10.44 -6.53
C LEU A 115 8.59 9.37 -6.67
N ARG A 116 8.20 8.10 -6.86
CA ARG A 116 9.09 6.92 -6.90
C ARG A 116 9.87 6.69 -5.60
N VAL A 117 9.48 7.37 -4.52
CA VAL A 117 10.02 7.25 -3.17
C VAL A 117 8.88 7.35 -2.16
N PRO A 118 9.00 6.73 -0.98
CA PRO A 118 7.98 6.83 0.07
C PRO A 118 7.66 8.29 0.38
N PHE A 119 6.38 8.65 0.35
CA PHE A 119 5.96 10.05 0.47
C PHE A 119 6.23 10.64 1.86
N LEU A 120 5.89 9.89 2.92
CA LEU A 120 5.99 10.33 4.31
C LEU A 120 6.68 9.26 5.16
N PRO A 121 8.02 9.08 5.05
CA PRO A 121 8.74 8.04 5.76
C PRO A 121 9.07 8.47 7.19
N GLY A 122 8.18 8.16 8.14
CA GLY A 122 8.38 8.40 9.57
C GLY A 122 8.98 7.20 10.34
N ASP A 123 9.83 7.50 11.31
CA ASP A 123 10.53 6.52 12.15
C ASP A 123 9.74 6.15 13.43
N SER A 124 8.81 7.01 13.84
CA SER A 124 7.91 6.81 14.99
C SER A 124 6.53 7.39 14.69
N ASP A 125 5.52 7.09 15.52
CA ASP A 125 4.17 7.68 15.30
C ASP A 125 4.19 9.23 15.41
N LEU A 126 5.03 9.78 16.30
CA LEU A 126 5.23 11.23 16.45
C LEU A 126 5.96 11.84 15.24
N ASP A 127 7.01 11.18 14.76
CA ASP A 127 7.77 11.62 13.58
C ASP A 127 6.92 11.52 12.30
N GLN A 128 6.09 10.48 12.19
CA GLN A 128 5.12 10.33 11.10
C GLN A 128 4.12 11.50 11.08
N LEU A 129 3.54 11.86 12.22
CA LEU A 129 2.66 13.03 12.34
C LEU A 129 3.38 14.33 11.98
N THR A 130 4.64 14.48 12.43
CA THR A 130 5.46 15.66 12.11
C THR A 130 5.63 15.81 10.59
N LYS A 131 6.01 14.74 9.89
CA LYS A 131 6.15 14.74 8.42
C LYS A 131 4.84 15.03 7.71
N ILE A 132 3.73 14.46 8.19
CA ILE A 132 2.38 14.73 7.67
C ILE A 132 2.10 16.24 7.74
N PHE A 133 2.29 16.86 8.90
CA PHE A 133 1.92 18.27 9.10
C PHE A 133 2.89 19.25 8.45
N GLU A 134 4.20 18.95 8.43
CA GLU A 134 5.17 19.75 7.68
C GLU A 134 4.83 19.80 6.19
N THR A 135 4.35 18.69 5.65
CA THR A 135 4.05 18.54 4.22
C THR A 135 2.66 19.06 3.85
N LEU A 136 1.62 18.64 4.57
CA LEU A 136 0.22 18.89 4.23
C LEU A 136 -0.42 20.03 5.06
N GLY A 137 0.32 20.55 6.04
CA GLY A 137 -0.15 21.56 6.98
C GLY A 137 -0.73 20.95 8.25
N THR A 138 -0.75 21.73 9.33
CA THR A 138 -1.39 21.34 10.59
C THR A 138 -2.89 21.61 10.47
N PRO A 139 -3.77 20.59 10.62
CA PRO A 139 -5.21 20.80 10.51
C PRO A 139 -5.70 21.75 11.60
N THR A 140 -6.62 22.65 11.24
CA THR A 140 -7.38 23.44 12.21
C THR A 140 -8.60 22.68 12.72
N GLU A 141 -9.20 23.13 13.82
CA GLU A 141 -10.50 22.60 14.29
C GLU A 141 -11.64 22.78 13.27
N GLU A 142 -11.51 23.72 12.33
CA GLU A 142 -12.47 23.87 11.23
C GLU A 142 -12.28 22.76 10.17
N GLN A 143 -11.03 22.41 9.87
CA GLN A 143 -10.69 21.37 8.89
C GLN A 143 -10.91 19.97 9.45
N TRP A 144 -10.65 19.76 10.74
CA TRP A 144 -10.88 18.51 11.45
C TRP A 144 -11.47 18.75 12.85
N PRO A 145 -12.80 18.94 12.92
CA PRO A 145 -13.49 19.14 14.19
C PRO A 145 -13.30 17.97 15.14
N GLY A 146 -12.90 18.27 16.37
CA GLY A 146 -12.73 17.29 17.44
C GLY A 146 -11.41 16.50 17.39
N MET A 147 -10.44 16.90 16.56
CA MET A 147 -9.12 16.27 16.52
C MET A 147 -8.41 16.31 17.89
N THR A 148 -8.62 17.39 18.64
CA THR A 148 -8.03 17.60 19.98
C THR A 148 -8.56 16.63 21.03
N ASN A 149 -9.69 15.96 20.76
CA ASN A 149 -10.30 14.99 21.67
C ASN A 149 -9.80 13.56 21.44
N LEU A 150 -8.87 13.35 20.50
CA LEU A 150 -8.33 12.02 20.23
C LEU A 150 -7.43 11.52 21.38
N PRO A 151 -7.41 10.21 21.66
CA PRO A 151 -6.79 9.68 22.89
C PRO A 151 -5.31 10.04 23.07
N ASP A 152 -4.55 10.00 21.98
CA ASP A 152 -3.11 10.27 21.99
C ASP A 152 -2.79 11.62 21.32
N TYR A 153 -3.75 12.55 21.31
CA TYR A 153 -3.54 13.89 20.76
C TYR A 153 -2.39 14.60 21.48
N VAL A 154 -1.50 15.19 20.69
CA VAL A 154 -0.46 16.10 21.16
C VAL A 154 -0.46 17.35 20.29
N THR A 155 -0.17 18.49 20.91
CA THR A 155 -0.12 19.77 20.19
C THR A 155 1.13 19.84 19.32
N PHE A 156 0.96 20.17 18.05
CA PHE A 156 2.05 20.43 17.11
C PHE A 156 2.22 21.91 16.85
N LYS A 157 3.40 22.29 16.35
CA LYS A 157 3.60 23.60 15.72
C LYS A 157 2.61 23.72 14.54
N SER A 158 2.10 24.94 14.33
CA SER A 158 1.32 25.23 13.14
C SER A 158 2.24 25.31 11.91
N PHE A 159 2.05 24.37 10.99
CA PHE A 159 2.71 24.34 9.70
C PHE A 159 1.72 24.79 8.61
N PRO A 160 2.10 25.68 7.69
CA PRO A 160 1.22 26.12 6.61
C PRO A 160 0.97 25.03 5.56
N GLY A 161 1.81 23.99 5.53
CA GLY A 161 1.81 22.97 4.48
C GLY A 161 2.37 23.50 3.16
N MET A 162 2.60 22.58 2.22
CA MET A 162 2.99 22.87 0.85
C MET A 162 1.81 22.57 -0.08
N PRO A 163 1.45 23.50 -1.00
CA PRO A 163 0.44 23.22 -2.01
C PRO A 163 0.78 21.96 -2.82
N LEU A 164 -0.20 21.08 -3.04
CA LEU A 164 0.03 19.78 -3.68
C LEU A 164 0.68 19.89 -5.08
N HIS A 165 0.39 20.95 -5.84
CA HIS A 165 0.99 21.18 -7.16
C HIS A 165 2.50 21.48 -7.10
N HIS A 166 3.02 21.95 -5.96
CA HIS A 166 4.47 22.09 -5.77
C HIS A 166 5.13 20.75 -5.42
N ILE A 167 4.43 19.87 -4.70
CA ILE A 167 4.90 18.53 -4.35
C ILE A 167 4.86 17.62 -5.59
N PHE A 168 3.75 17.65 -6.32
CA PHE A 168 3.47 16.81 -7.48
C PHE A 168 3.44 17.67 -8.75
N SER A 169 4.58 18.26 -9.10
CA SER A 169 4.69 19.23 -10.21
C SER A 169 4.30 18.68 -11.60
N ALA A 170 4.33 17.36 -11.78
CA ALA A 170 3.91 16.68 -13.00
C ALA A 170 2.44 16.22 -12.98
N ALA A 171 1.71 16.45 -11.88
CA ALA A 171 0.31 16.07 -11.77
C ALA A 171 -0.61 17.12 -12.42
N GLY A 172 -1.57 16.66 -13.22
CA GLY A 172 -2.63 17.51 -13.73
C GLY A 172 -3.67 17.85 -12.66
N ASP A 173 -4.51 18.86 -12.93
CA ASP A 173 -5.49 19.38 -11.96
C ASP A 173 -6.47 18.32 -11.47
N ASP A 174 -6.89 17.39 -12.35
CA ASP A 174 -7.81 16.31 -11.98
C ASP A 174 -7.18 15.29 -11.02
N LEU A 175 -5.89 15.01 -11.16
CA LEU A 175 -5.12 14.19 -10.24
C LEU A 175 -4.87 14.91 -8.90
N LEU A 176 -4.61 16.23 -8.94
CA LEU A 176 -4.47 17.04 -7.74
C LEU A 176 -5.79 17.10 -6.94
N GLU A 177 -6.93 17.16 -7.61
CA GLU A 177 -8.26 17.08 -6.98
C GLU A 177 -8.47 15.73 -6.27
N LEU A 178 -8.05 14.62 -6.90
CA LEU A 178 -8.06 13.30 -6.27
C LEU A 178 -7.18 13.24 -5.03
N LEU A 179 -5.93 13.72 -5.13
CA LEU A 179 -5.00 13.77 -4.00
C LEU A 179 -5.55 14.62 -2.84
N GLN A 180 -6.16 15.77 -3.13
CA GLN A 180 -6.79 16.63 -2.12
C GLN A 180 -7.92 15.93 -1.37
N GLY A 181 -8.75 15.15 -2.08
CA GLY A 181 -9.80 14.35 -1.47
C GLY A 181 -9.26 13.22 -0.58
N LEU A 182 -8.20 12.54 -1.02
CA LEU A 182 -7.56 11.43 -0.29
C LEU A 182 -6.84 11.92 0.97
N PHE A 183 -6.21 13.10 0.92
CA PHE A 183 -5.48 13.72 2.04
C PHE A 183 -6.32 14.69 2.88
N THR A 184 -7.65 14.64 2.78
CA THR A 184 -8.53 15.39 3.68
C THR A 184 -8.38 14.87 5.11
N PHE A 185 -8.01 15.74 6.06
CA PHE A 185 -7.71 15.35 7.44
C PHE A 185 -8.91 14.75 8.17
N ASN A 186 -10.08 15.42 8.12
CA ASN A 186 -11.29 14.89 8.74
C ASN A 186 -11.71 13.57 8.09
N PRO A 187 -11.65 12.43 8.82
CA PRO A 187 -11.96 11.12 8.25
C PRO A 187 -13.41 10.98 7.78
N SER A 188 -14.31 11.83 8.28
CA SER A 188 -15.73 11.81 7.94
C SER A 188 -16.04 12.49 6.60
N THR A 189 -15.17 13.39 6.16
CA THR A 189 -15.31 14.11 4.87
C THR A 189 -14.24 13.70 3.85
N ARG A 190 -13.30 12.84 4.24
CA ARG A 190 -12.33 12.22 3.33
C ARG A 190 -13.05 11.40 2.27
N VAL A 191 -12.59 11.52 1.03
CA VAL A 191 -13.24 10.87 -0.12
C VAL A 191 -13.30 9.35 0.05
N THR A 192 -14.44 8.73 -0.24
CA THR A 192 -14.58 7.26 -0.24
C THR A 192 -14.12 6.65 -1.57
N ALA A 193 -13.94 5.32 -1.63
CA ALA A 193 -13.56 4.65 -2.87
C ALA A 193 -14.57 4.91 -4.02
N THR A 194 -15.87 4.79 -3.74
CA THR A 194 -16.96 5.09 -4.69
C THR A 194 -16.95 6.53 -5.17
N GLN A 195 -16.67 7.49 -4.28
CA GLN A 195 -16.59 8.90 -4.65
C GLN A 195 -15.34 9.17 -5.50
N ALA A 196 -14.20 8.60 -5.13
CA ALA A 196 -12.94 8.74 -5.86
C ALA A 196 -13.05 8.19 -7.28
N LEU A 197 -13.67 7.01 -7.46
CA LEU A 197 -13.91 6.40 -8.78
C LEU A 197 -14.78 7.25 -9.71
N LYS A 198 -15.62 8.13 -9.15
CA LYS A 198 -16.50 9.04 -9.90
C LYS A 198 -15.84 10.38 -10.23
N GLN A 199 -14.63 10.64 -9.74
CA GLN A 199 -13.93 11.89 -10.04
C GLN A 199 -13.43 11.96 -11.49
N LYS A 200 -13.22 13.19 -11.98
CA LYS A 200 -12.82 13.47 -13.35
C LYS A 200 -11.53 12.76 -13.76
N TYR A 201 -10.61 12.53 -12.81
CA TYR A 201 -9.35 11.83 -13.08
C TYR A 201 -9.56 10.49 -13.79
N PHE A 202 -10.57 9.69 -13.42
CA PHE A 202 -10.80 8.38 -14.03
C PHE A 202 -11.61 8.44 -15.34
N SER A 203 -12.31 9.55 -15.63
CA SER A 203 -13.04 9.76 -16.88
C SER A 203 -12.25 10.56 -17.94
N ASN A 204 -11.26 11.35 -17.51
CA ASN A 204 -10.46 12.21 -18.37
C ASN A 204 -9.36 11.45 -19.11
N ARG A 205 -8.89 12.03 -20.21
CA ARG A 205 -7.65 11.59 -20.86
C ARG A 205 -6.43 11.95 -20.00
N PRO A 206 -5.37 11.12 -20.02
CA PRO A 206 -5.27 9.88 -20.78
C PRO A 206 -6.01 8.73 -20.09
N ALA A 207 -6.49 7.75 -20.85
CA ALA A 207 -7.18 6.58 -20.29
C ALA A 207 -6.20 5.68 -19.51
N PRO A 208 -6.68 4.86 -18.56
CA PRO A 208 -5.85 3.85 -17.90
C PRO A 208 -5.28 2.86 -18.93
N THR A 209 -4.00 2.52 -18.79
CA THR A 209 -3.37 1.50 -19.63
C THR A 209 -4.00 0.12 -19.37
N PRO A 210 -4.37 -0.66 -20.41
CA PRO A 210 -4.83 -2.03 -20.22
C PRO A 210 -3.80 -2.90 -19.50
N GLY A 211 -4.24 -3.83 -18.66
CA GLY A 211 -3.36 -4.66 -17.83
C GLY A 211 -2.24 -5.36 -18.61
N SER A 212 -2.55 -5.89 -19.79
CA SER A 212 -1.57 -6.58 -20.66
C SER A 212 -0.43 -5.68 -21.15
N GLN A 213 -0.59 -4.36 -21.09
CA GLN A 213 0.38 -3.35 -21.53
C GLN A 213 1.06 -2.64 -20.34
N LEU A 214 0.74 -3.01 -19.10
CA LEU A 214 1.39 -2.43 -17.92
C LEU A 214 2.87 -2.87 -17.85
N PRO A 215 3.76 -1.99 -17.38
CA PRO A 215 5.18 -2.30 -17.25
C PRO A 215 5.38 -3.44 -16.23
N ARG A 216 6.34 -4.31 -16.53
CA ARG A 216 6.72 -5.43 -15.68
C ARG A 216 8.18 -5.30 -15.31
N PRO A 217 8.56 -5.58 -14.04
CA PRO A 217 9.96 -5.69 -13.67
C PRO A 217 10.64 -6.75 -14.54
N ASN A 218 11.85 -6.48 -15.00
CA ASN A 218 12.63 -7.49 -15.70
C ASN A 218 12.88 -8.64 -14.73
N CYS A 219 12.44 -9.85 -15.11
CA CYS A 219 12.81 -11.06 -14.38
C CYS A 219 14.35 -11.10 -14.30
N PRO A 220 14.98 -11.19 -13.11
CA PRO A 220 16.41 -11.33 -13.03
C PRO A 220 16.82 -12.52 -13.89
N ALA A 221 17.82 -12.34 -14.75
CA ALA A 221 18.28 -13.36 -15.69
C ALA A 221 18.72 -14.69 -15.02
N GLU A 222 18.78 -14.75 -13.69
CA GLU A 222 19.00 -15.96 -12.90
C GLU A 222 17.79 -16.92 -12.90
N VAL A 223 16.55 -16.41 -12.91
CA VAL A 223 15.34 -17.25 -12.90
C VAL A 223 15.14 -17.96 -14.25
N LEU A 224 15.52 -17.29 -15.34
CA LEU A 224 15.50 -17.87 -16.70
C LEU A 224 16.57 -18.96 -16.89
N LYS A 225 17.69 -18.88 -16.14
CA LYS A 225 18.75 -19.92 -16.19
C LYS A 225 18.35 -21.19 -15.44
N GLU A 226 17.57 -21.10 -14.37
CA GLU A 226 17.06 -22.29 -13.67
C GLU A 226 15.97 -23.01 -14.47
N GLN A 227 15.13 -22.29 -15.22
CA GLN A 227 14.10 -22.91 -16.05
C GLN A 227 14.63 -23.54 -17.35
N GLN A 228 15.82 -23.15 -17.81
CA GLN A 228 16.45 -23.70 -19.03
C GLN A 228 17.33 -24.93 -18.79
N ASN A 229 17.58 -25.34 -17.53
CA ASN A 229 18.38 -26.52 -17.20
C ASN A 229 17.61 -27.54 -16.32
N PRO A 230 16.72 -28.36 -16.90
CA PRO A 230 16.20 -29.54 -16.20
C PRO A 230 17.25 -30.66 -16.29
N ALA A 231 18.37 -30.53 -15.58
CA ALA A 231 19.30 -31.64 -15.40
C ALA A 231 18.89 -32.46 -14.15
N PRO A 232 18.52 -33.74 -14.28
CA PRO A 232 18.16 -34.56 -13.13
C PRO A 232 19.44 -34.92 -12.36
N ASN A 233 19.58 -34.42 -11.14
CA ASN A 233 20.62 -34.85 -10.20
C ASN A 233 20.32 -36.27 -9.68
N LEU A 234 20.59 -37.28 -10.52
CA LEU A 234 20.71 -38.67 -10.09
C LEU A 234 22.06 -38.85 -9.40
N LYS A 235 22.11 -38.63 -8.09
CA LYS A 235 23.24 -39.08 -7.26
C LYS A 235 23.20 -40.62 -7.18
N ARG A 236 23.92 -41.28 -8.09
CA ARG A 236 24.34 -42.69 -7.97
C ARG A 236 25.20 -42.85 -6.70
N LYS A 237 24.64 -43.50 -5.68
CA LYS A 237 25.39 -43.96 -4.51
C LYS A 237 26.21 -45.18 -4.93
N ARG A 238 27.53 -45.05 -4.96
CA ARG A 238 28.48 -46.15 -5.20
C ARG A 238 28.49 -47.04 -3.95
N LEU A 239 28.14 -48.30 -4.11
CA LEU A 239 28.38 -49.38 -3.15
C LEU A 239 29.81 -49.88 -3.39
N ASP A 240 30.65 -49.79 -2.36
CA ASP A 240 31.77 -50.71 -2.17
C ASP A 240 31.77 -51.09 -0.70
N GLY A 241 31.57 -52.38 -0.44
CA GLY A 241 31.63 -52.96 0.89
C GLY A 241 33.07 -53.24 1.32
N ILE A 242 33.26 -53.41 2.63
CA ILE A 242 33.98 -54.54 3.23
C ILE A 242 33.43 -54.73 4.65
N ASP A 243 33.32 -56.02 4.95
CA ASP A 243 32.75 -56.78 6.05
C ASP A 243 33.41 -56.55 7.42
N GLN A 244 32.61 -56.61 8.50
CA GLN A 244 32.79 -57.46 9.70
C GLN A 244 32.08 -56.87 10.95
N GLY A 245 31.13 -57.63 11.53
CA GLY A 245 30.69 -57.46 12.92
C GLY A 245 29.18 -57.65 13.20
N LEU A 246 28.83 -58.85 13.65
CA LEU A 246 27.53 -59.43 14.04
C LEU A 246 26.63 -58.61 15.03
N PRO A 247 25.35 -59.02 15.23
CA PRO A 247 24.19 -58.12 15.36
C PRO A 247 23.66 -57.98 16.80
N LYS A 248 22.74 -57.03 17.02
CA LYS A 248 21.61 -57.19 17.95
C LYS A 248 20.46 -56.20 17.70
N LYS A 249 19.25 -56.76 17.72
CA LYS A 249 17.91 -56.16 17.57
C LYS A 249 17.58 -55.07 18.59
N LEU A 250 16.62 -54.20 18.23
CA LEU A 250 15.33 -53.88 18.91
C LEU A 250 14.79 -52.59 18.26
N VAL A 251 13.77 -52.61 17.39
CA VAL A 251 12.32 -52.52 17.69
C VAL A 251 12.01 -51.62 18.90
N PHE A 252 11.67 -50.36 18.61
CA PHE A 252 10.39 -49.71 18.96
C PHE A 252 9.99 -48.78 17.81
#